data_AF-A0A1K0GQ18-F1
#
_entry.id   AF-A0A1K0GQ18-F1
#
_cell.length_a   1.000
_cell.length_b   1.000
_cell.length_c   1.000
_cell.angle_alpha   90.00
_cell.angle_beta   90.00
_cell.angle_gamma   90.00
#
_symmetry.space_group_name_H-M   'P 1'
#
loop_
_entity.id
_entity.type
_entity.pdbx_description
1 polymer ?
#
loop_
_entity_poly.entity_id
_entity_poly.type
_entity_poly.pdbx_seq_one_letter_code
_entity_poly.pdbx_strand_id
1 'polypeptide(L)'
;MKAERVLPLHVEKAVLARVLVFQVLDLHHAELAAAGYGTLWEEVRDRLCHSTVRQLEFCSADPLSSYLHRLAEELRSIMQSYPGADTEKVCTLLLDEIDRVLADAGRFPGDLLPAAFDKAVEEAFELYRAHGLPVSPDMLERITVRFDHQLGSLHSPLPIQLTAVTCLHEEPGDPPSARVDVRVNAKLMDELTAFSLPYVLLHECVCHVFQGPWQGGRTSADPSSRFAEGWMDYVAFSVHQMLARSRHGGSGDPDLTMTPRAAAQEEAADTVHKARYAKNVEDRAWAQRALGVRAAHNMRSLLERLPEARADPLGAFVQLSVHLNASPIDNQQRDLFVAGVSKATLRGVNPELVPVMRRYLTTHDLHGLVGEVLKLFT
;
A
#
# COMPACT_ATOMS: atom_id res chain seq x y z
N MET A 1 -2.25 14.46 -24.93
CA MET A 1 -3.57 14.51 -24.27
C MET A 1 -3.40 15.24 -22.95
N LYS A 2 -4.28 16.18 -22.58
CA LYS A 2 -4.27 16.70 -21.20
C LYS A 2 -4.77 15.56 -20.30
N ALA A 3 -3.95 15.11 -19.36
CA ALA A 3 -4.41 14.18 -18.33
C ALA A 3 -5.61 14.83 -17.63
N GLU A 4 -6.75 14.16 -17.66
CA GLU A 4 -7.92 14.59 -16.89
C GLU A 4 -7.52 14.51 -15.42
N ARG A 5 -7.63 15.64 -14.70
CA ARG A 5 -7.27 15.69 -13.28
C ARG A 5 -8.09 14.66 -12.53
N VAL A 6 -7.44 13.88 -11.68
CA VAL A 6 -8.11 12.72 -11.08
C VAL A 6 -8.98 13.13 -9.89
N LEU A 7 -8.57 14.16 -9.14
CA LEU A 7 -9.39 14.77 -8.09
C LEU A 7 -9.80 16.21 -8.44
N PRO A 8 -10.90 16.72 -7.88
CA PRO A 8 -11.17 18.15 -7.88
C PRO A 8 -10.00 18.91 -7.25
N LEU A 9 -9.58 20.03 -7.85
CA LEU A 9 -8.38 20.78 -7.45
C LEU A 9 -8.29 21.10 -5.96
N HIS A 10 -9.44 21.38 -5.31
CA HIS A 10 -9.49 21.69 -3.89
C HIS A 10 -9.14 20.49 -3.00
N VAL A 11 -9.55 19.30 -3.41
CA VAL A 11 -9.26 18.04 -2.73
C VAL A 11 -7.83 17.63 -2.96
N GLU A 12 -7.36 17.70 -4.21
CA GLU A 12 -5.97 17.42 -4.61
C GLU A 12 -5.00 18.25 -3.75
N LYS A 13 -5.22 19.58 -3.68
CA LYS A 13 -4.45 20.49 -2.82
C LYS A 13 -4.40 20.03 -1.36
N ALA A 14 -5.55 19.69 -0.79
CA ALA A 14 -5.64 19.27 0.61
C ALA A 14 -4.90 17.94 0.86
N VAL A 15 -5.08 16.94 -0.01
CA VAL A 15 -4.42 15.64 0.10
C VAL A 15 -2.90 15.79 -0.03
N LEU A 16 -2.43 16.46 -1.07
CA LEU A 16 -0.99 16.63 -1.31
C LEU A 16 -0.32 17.41 -0.18
N ALA A 17 -0.93 18.50 0.29
CA ALA A 17 -0.42 19.24 1.43
C ALA A 17 -0.28 18.36 2.68
N ARG A 18 -1.29 17.54 3.00
CA ARG A 18 -1.22 16.66 4.17
C ARG A 18 -0.12 15.61 4.02
N VAL A 19 -0.09 14.88 2.91
CA VAL A 19 0.90 13.81 2.70
C VAL A 19 2.32 14.36 2.79
N LEU A 20 2.60 15.43 2.03
CA LEU A 20 3.94 16.01 1.94
C LEU A 20 4.40 16.63 3.26
N VAL A 21 3.54 17.40 3.93
CA VAL A 21 3.93 18.03 5.19
C VAL A 21 4.03 16.99 6.32
N PHE A 22 3.16 15.97 6.37
CA PHE A 22 3.33 14.88 7.35
C PHE A 22 4.63 14.11 7.16
N GLN A 23 5.06 13.86 5.92
CA GLN A 23 6.36 13.23 5.64
C GLN A 23 7.53 14.03 6.22
N VAL A 24 7.53 15.35 6.02
CA VAL A 24 8.58 16.23 6.55
C VAL A 24 8.49 16.31 8.06
N LEU A 25 7.28 16.51 8.60
CA LEU A 25 7.05 16.50 10.02
C LEU A 25 7.64 15.22 10.65
N ASP A 26 7.23 14.03 10.22
CA ASP A 26 7.64 12.78 10.87
C ASP A 26 9.16 12.59 10.97
N LEU A 27 9.92 13.12 10.00
CA LEU A 27 11.38 13.15 10.03
C LEU A 27 11.95 13.90 11.25
N HIS A 28 11.32 15.01 11.63
CA HIS A 28 11.78 15.91 12.70
C HIS A 28 11.14 15.66 14.06
N HIS A 29 10.14 14.77 14.14
CA HIS A 29 9.35 14.56 15.37
C HIS A 29 10.23 14.21 16.58
N ALA A 30 11.15 13.25 16.43
CA ALA A 30 12.00 12.79 17.53
C ALA A 30 12.95 13.90 18.02
N GLU A 31 13.51 14.70 17.11
CA GLU A 31 14.39 15.81 17.43
C GLU A 31 13.65 16.94 18.14
N LEU A 32 12.47 17.32 17.63
CA LEU A 32 11.60 18.32 18.26
C LEU A 32 11.15 17.89 19.65
N ALA A 33 10.73 16.63 19.82
CA ALA A 33 10.33 16.09 21.11
C ALA A 33 11.49 16.08 22.11
N ALA A 34 12.68 15.64 21.69
CA ALA A 34 13.88 15.64 22.53
C ALA A 34 14.32 17.04 22.94
N ALA A 35 14.08 18.04 22.10
CA ALA A 35 14.35 19.45 22.38
C ALA A 35 13.24 20.17 23.18
N GLY A 36 12.16 19.46 23.54
CA GLY A 36 11.05 20.01 24.33
C GLY A 36 10.02 20.79 23.51
N TYR A 37 10.05 20.71 22.18
CA TYR A 37 9.13 21.40 21.26
C TYR A 37 7.93 20.54 20.84
N GLY A 38 7.52 19.58 21.67
CA GLY A 38 6.34 18.74 21.39
C GLY A 38 5.03 19.52 21.23
N THR A 39 4.87 20.66 21.92
CA THR A 39 3.69 21.53 21.73
C THR A 39 3.70 22.27 20.40
N LEU A 40 4.87 22.71 19.94
CA LEU A 40 5.01 23.36 18.63
C LEU A 40 4.63 22.39 17.51
N TRP A 41 5.12 21.16 17.62
CA TRP A 41 4.78 20.07 16.70
C TRP A 41 3.26 19.90 16.54
N GLU A 42 2.54 19.80 17.66
CA GLU A 42 1.09 19.67 17.70
C GLU A 42 0.40 20.89 17.06
N GLU A 43 0.88 22.10 17.33
CA GLU A 43 0.31 23.32 16.75
C GLU A 43 0.51 23.41 15.22
N VAL A 44 1.68 23.01 14.72
CA VAL A 44 1.94 22.93 13.26
C VAL A 44 1.02 21.90 12.61
N ARG A 45 0.83 20.74 13.25
CA ARG A 45 -0.10 19.71 12.80
C ARG A 45 -1.54 20.21 12.75
N ASP A 46 -2.01 20.83 13.83
CA ASP A 46 -3.36 21.37 13.92
C ASP A 46 -3.60 22.47 12.87
N ARG A 47 -2.60 23.33 12.62
CA ARG A 47 -2.69 24.33 11.57
C ARG A 47 -2.80 23.72 10.19
N LEU A 48 -1.98 22.72 9.88
CA LEU A 48 -2.05 22.00 8.61
C LEU A 48 -3.44 21.41 8.40
N CYS A 49 -3.99 20.74 9.42
CA CYS A 49 -5.34 20.19 9.39
C CYS A 49 -6.39 21.30 9.15
N HIS A 50 -6.31 22.42 9.87
CA HIS A 50 -7.24 23.53 9.72
C HIS A 50 -7.16 24.18 8.33
N SER A 51 -5.95 24.47 7.83
CA SER A 51 -5.71 25.09 6.53
C SER A 51 -6.24 24.21 5.40
N THR A 52 -5.98 22.90 5.46
CA THR A 52 -6.46 21.93 4.47
C THR A 52 -7.98 21.74 4.50
N VAL A 53 -8.62 21.80 5.68
CA VAL A 53 -10.10 21.83 5.77
C VAL A 53 -10.67 23.11 5.15
N ARG A 54 -10.08 24.27 5.44
CA ARG A 54 -10.49 25.53 4.82
C ARG A 54 -10.32 25.49 3.31
N GLN A 55 -9.26 24.86 2.81
CA GLN A 55 -9.02 24.67 1.38
C GLN A 55 -10.10 23.79 0.72
N LEU A 56 -10.66 22.82 1.44
CA LEU A 56 -11.78 22.01 0.95
C LEU A 56 -13.08 22.83 0.87
N GLU A 57 -13.33 23.71 1.83
CA GLU A 57 -14.56 24.52 1.92
C GLU A 57 -14.51 25.77 1.01
N PHE A 58 -13.34 26.40 0.89
CA PHE A 58 -13.16 27.70 0.26
C PHE A 58 -11.97 27.69 -0.72
N CYS A 59 -12.07 26.86 -1.75
CA CYS A 59 -10.99 26.72 -2.73
C CYS A 59 -10.76 28.00 -3.53
N SER A 60 -9.55 28.57 -3.41
CA SER A 60 -9.09 29.58 -4.37
C SER A 60 -8.92 28.96 -5.77
N ALA A 61 -9.20 29.74 -6.82
CA ALA A 61 -8.96 29.33 -8.21
C ALA A 61 -7.46 29.20 -8.55
N ASP A 62 -6.58 29.70 -7.68
CA ASP A 62 -5.13 29.70 -7.88
C ASP A 62 -4.55 28.29 -8.13
N PRO A 63 -3.38 28.18 -8.76
CA PRO A 63 -2.66 26.91 -8.91
C PRO A 63 -2.33 26.22 -7.59
N LEU A 64 -1.96 24.92 -7.68
CA LEU A 64 -1.43 24.14 -6.55
C LEU A 64 -0.23 24.85 -5.90
N SER A 65 0.75 25.27 -6.70
CA SER A 65 1.96 25.96 -6.23
C SER A 65 1.67 27.20 -5.37
N SER A 66 0.70 28.03 -5.76
CA SER A 66 0.30 29.22 -4.99
C SER A 66 -0.32 28.85 -3.64
N TYR A 67 -1.11 27.77 -3.59
CA TYR A 67 -1.66 27.28 -2.32
C TYR A 67 -0.58 26.71 -1.41
N LEU A 68 0.33 25.87 -1.94
CA LEU A 68 1.41 25.28 -1.16
C LEU A 68 2.37 26.36 -0.61
N HIS A 69 2.65 27.42 -1.38
CA HIS A 69 3.44 28.55 -0.90
C HIS A 69 2.76 29.27 0.29
N ARG A 70 1.47 29.59 0.19
CA ARG A 70 0.73 30.21 1.32
C ARG A 70 0.67 29.31 2.55
N LEU A 71 0.50 28.00 2.36
CA LEU A 71 0.56 27.05 3.45
C LEU A 71 1.92 27.12 4.15
N ALA A 72 3.01 27.15 3.40
CA ALA A 72 4.34 27.27 3.99
C ALA A 72 4.51 28.58 4.79
N GLU A 73 4.00 29.71 4.30
CA GLU A 73 3.96 30.98 5.04
C GLU A 73 3.13 30.90 6.33
N GLU A 74 1.97 30.24 6.29
CA GLU A 74 1.10 30.02 7.46
C GLU A 74 1.84 29.19 8.53
N LEU A 75 2.47 28.08 8.13
CA LEU A 75 3.21 27.21 9.06
C LEU A 75 4.45 27.94 9.63
N ARG A 76 5.15 28.71 8.79
CA ARG A 76 6.27 29.56 9.23
C ARG A 76 5.86 30.56 10.29
N SER A 77 4.70 31.21 10.13
CA SER A 77 4.22 32.21 11.09
C SER A 77 4.02 31.64 12.50
N ILE A 78 3.61 30.37 12.61
CA ILE A 78 3.46 29.68 13.89
C ILE A 78 4.81 29.43 14.53
N MET A 79 5.74 28.88 13.75
CA MET A 79 7.06 28.49 14.27
C MET A 79 7.86 29.73 14.74
N GLN A 80 7.68 30.87 14.09
CA GLN A 80 8.27 32.15 14.50
C GLN A 80 7.70 32.72 15.80
N SER A 81 6.53 32.25 16.25
CA SER A 81 5.92 32.72 17.51
C SER A 81 6.58 32.11 18.77
N TYR A 82 7.41 31.09 18.60
CA TYR A 82 8.11 30.43 19.70
C TYR A 82 9.48 31.08 19.94
N PRO A 83 9.72 31.70 21.11
CA PRO A 83 10.98 32.38 21.40
C PRO A 83 12.12 31.40 21.69
N GLY A 84 13.35 31.76 21.31
CA GLY A 84 14.58 31.05 21.68
C GLY A 84 15.52 30.78 20.51
N ALA A 85 16.83 30.89 20.74
CA ALA A 85 17.85 30.64 19.70
C ALA A 85 17.90 29.17 19.25
N ASP A 86 17.64 28.23 20.18
CA ASP A 86 17.56 26.81 19.85
C ASP A 86 16.30 26.48 19.04
N THR A 87 15.18 27.16 19.35
CA THR A 87 13.94 27.08 18.59
C THR A 87 14.17 27.52 17.15
N GLU A 88 14.82 28.68 16.95
CA GLU A 88 15.12 29.23 15.63
C GLU A 88 15.89 28.21 14.79
N LYS A 89 16.95 27.60 15.33
CA LYS A 89 17.76 26.63 14.58
C LYS A 89 16.96 25.40 14.14
N VAL A 90 16.22 24.77 15.05
CA VAL A 90 15.46 23.54 14.74
C VAL A 90 14.28 23.87 13.81
N CYS A 91 13.59 24.98 14.06
CA CYS A 91 12.46 25.41 13.24
C CYS A 91 12.89 25.81 11.82
N THR A 92 14.03 26.48 11.66
CA THR A 92 14.55 26.85 10.34
C THR A 92 14.78 25.62 9.48
N LEU A 93 15.39 24.56 10.01
CA LEU A 93 15.62 23.33 9.25
C LEU A 93 14.31 22.67 8.81
N LEU A 94 13.36 22.53 9.74
CA LEU A 94 12.03 21.97 9.43
C LEU A 94 11.30 22.82 8.37
N LEU A 95 11.32 24.15 8.52
CA LEU A 95 10.67 25.05 7.57
C LEU A 95 11.30 25.01 6.19
N ASP A 96 12.64 25.04 6.11
CA ASP A 96 13.38 24.96 4.85
C ASP A 96 13.05 23.65 4.12
N GLU A 97 12.87 22.55 4.84
CA GLU A 97 12.46 21.27 4.26
C GLU A 97 10.99 21.27 3.82
N ILE A 98 10.07 21.84 4.61
CA ILE A 98 8.67 22.02 4.21
C ILE A 98 8.61 22.85 2.93
N ASP A 99 9.27 24.01 2.90
CA ASP A 99 9.33 24.91 1.74
C ASP A 99 9.87 24.20 0.51
N ARG A 100 10.97 23.46 0.67
CA ARG A 100 11.58 22.70 -0.41
C ARG A 100 10.63 21.65 -0.98
N VAL A 101 10.07 20.77 -0.14
CA VAL A 101 9.17 19.69 -0.58
C VAL A 101 7.92 20.25 -1.26
N LEU A 102 7.34 21.32 -0.71
CA LEU A 102 6.18 21.99 -1.27
C LEU A 102 6.48 22.69 -2.60
N ALA A 103 7.65 23.32 -2.72
CA ALA A 103 8.11 23.92 -3.98
C ALA A 103 8.41 22.86 -5.05
N ASP A 104 9.04 21.74 -4.68
CA ASP A 104 9.31 20.62 -5.57
C ASP A 104 8.00 20.02 -6.09
N ALA A 105 7.03 19.77 -5.21
CA ALA A 105 5.68 19.33 -5.60
C ALA A 105 4.96 20.33 -6.52
N GLY A 106 5.08 21.64 -6.25
CA GLY A 106 4.51 22.68 -7.10
C GLY A 106 5.15 22.80 -8.48
N ARG A 107 6.35 22.25 -8.68
CA ARG A 107 7.09 22.21 -9.95
C ARG A 107 6.95 20.88 -10.69
N PHE A 108 6.42 19.85 -10.04
CA PHE A 108 6.24 18.54 -10.64
C PHE A 108 5.32 18.63 -11.87
N PRO A 109 5.72 18.12 -13.05
CA PRO A 109 4.99 18.34 -14.30
C PRO A 109 3.69 17.52 -14.42
N GLY A 110 3.42 16.61 -13.48
CA GLY A 110 2.26 15.72 -13.47
C GLY A 110 1.42 15.80 -12.19
N ASP A 111 0.52 14.82 -12.02
CA ASP A 111 -0.22 14.61 -10.77
C ASP A 111 0.52 13.56 -9.93
N LEU A 112 0.82 13.90 -8.69
CA LEU A 112 1.60 13.04 -7.77
C LEU A 112 0.83 11.79 -7.34
N LEU A 113 -0.50 11.82 -7.34
CA LEU A 113 -1.33 10.67 -6.93
C LEU A 113 -1.29 9.55 -7.98
N PRO A 114 -1.55 9.80 -9.27
CA PRO A 114 -1.28 8.83 -10.34
C PRO A 114 0.18 8.38 -10.38
N ALA A 115 1.16 9.27 -10.20
CA ALA A 115 2.56 8.88 -10.19
C ALA A 115 2.88 7.87 -9.06
N ALA A 116 2.27 8.04 -7.88
CA ALA A 116 2.39 7.08 -6.79
C ALA A 116 1.77 5.71 -7.12
N PHE A 117 0.65 5.71 -7.85
CA PHE A 117 0.04 4.48 -8.35
C PHE A 117 0.88 3.81 -9.43
N ASP A 118 1.38 4.56 -10.42
CA ASP A 118 2.24 4.05 -11.48
C ASP A 118 3.47 3.36 -10.90
N LYS A 119 4.04 3.94 -9.84
CA LYS A 119 5.16 3.33 -9.12
C LYS A 119 4.76 2.03 -8.41
N ALA A 120 3.58 1.95 -7.79
CA ALA A 120 3.09 0.70 -7.21
C ALA A 120 2.82 -0.38 -8.29
N VAL A 121 2.35 0.02 -9.47
CA VAL A 121 2.20 -0.87 -10.63
C VAL A 121 3.57 -1.36 -11.11
N GLU A 122 4.55 -0.48 -11.24
CA GLU A 122 5.93 -0.82 -11.62
C GLU A 122 6.55 -1.81 -10.62
N GLU A 123 6.45 -1.53 -9.31
CA GLU A 123 6.94 -2.41 -8.25
C GLU A 123 6.31 -3.81 -8.32
N ALA A 124 4.99 -3.88 -8.51
CA ALA A 124 4.28 -5.14 -8.62
C ALA A 124 4.60 -5.87 -9.94
N PHE A 125 4.72 -5.15 -11.06
CA PHE A 125 5.15 -5.73 -12.33
C PHE A 125 6.56 -6.33 -12.21
N GLU A 126 7.50 -5.59 -11.63
CA GLU A 126 8.87 -6.04 -11.40
C GLU A 126 8.93 -7.26 -10.51
N LEU A 127 8.07 -7.33 -9.48
CA LEU A 127 7.92 -8.52 -8.65
C LEU A 127 7.53 -9.75 -9.47
N TYR A 128 6.49 -9.65 -10.31
CA TYR A 128 6.04 -10.78 -11.13
C TYR A 128 7.06 -11.17 -12.19
N ARG A 129 7.70 -10.18 -12.82
CA ARG A 129 8.77 -10.37 -13.81
C ARG A 129 9.96 -11.12 -13.20
N ALA A 130 10.40 -10.73 -12.00
CA ALA A 130 11.50 -11.36 -11.28
C ALA A 130 11.25 -12.86 -10.99
N HIS A 131 9.98 -13.27 -10.92
CA HIS A 131 9.57 -14.66 -10.73
C HIS A 131 9.17 -15.37 -12.04
N GLY A 132 9.56 -14.83 -13.19
CA GLY A 132 9.40 -15.48 -14.49
C GLY A 132 7.95 -15.51 -15.01
N LEU A 133 7.10 -14.59 -14.54
CA LEU A 133 5.73 -14.44 -15.01
C LEU A 133 5.64 -13.26 -15.98
N PRO A 134 5.63 -13.49 -17.30
CA PRO A 134 5.63 -12.42 -18.29
C PRO A 134 4.25 -11.75 -18.37
N VAL A 135 4.08 -10.62 -17.70
CA VAL A 135 2.94 -9.72 -17.93
C VAL A 135 3.09 -9.10 -19.32
N SER A 136 2.03 -9.12 -20.13
CA SER A 136 2.06 -8.49 -21.45
C SER A 136 2.14 -6.96 -21.34
N PRO A 137 2.89 -6.27 -22.23
CA PRO A 137 2.89 -4.81 -22.31
C PRO A 137 1.47 -4.25 -22.49
N ASP A 138 0.64 -4.91 -23.32
CA ASP A 138 -0.75 -4.53 -23.56
C ASP A 138 -1.60 -4.50 -22.28
N MET A 139 -1.33 -5.39 -21.32
CA MET A 139 -2.02 -5.38 -20.03
C MET A 139 -1.59 -4.17 -19.20
N LEU A 140 -0.29 -3.84 -19.17
CA LEU A 140 0.23 -2.69 -18.43
C LEU A 140 -0.36 -1.38 -18.91
N GLU A 141 -0.50 -1.19 -20.23
CA GLU A 141 -1.11 0.00 -20.83
C GLU A 141 -2.61 0.16 -20.48
N ARG A 142 -3.24 -0.91 -19.97
CA ARG A 142 -4.67 -0.97 -19.62
C ARG A 142 -4.91 -1.01 -18.11
N ILE A 143 -3.86 -0.87 -17.30
CA ILE A 143 -4.00 -0.65 -15.87
C ILE A 143 -4.25 0.84 -15.65
N THR A 144 -5.34 1.16 -14.98
CA THR A 144 -5.73 2.56 -14.71
C THR A 144 -6.07 2.76 -13.25
N VAL A 145 -6.05 4.01 -12.79
CA VAL A 145 -6.48 4.39 -11.45
C VAL A 145 -7.48 5.54 -11.54
N ARG A 146 -8.48 5.50 -10.66
CA ARG A 146 -9.40 6.62 -10.42
C ARG A 146 -9.35 6.98 -8.95
N PHE A 147 -8.84 8.16 -8.66
CA PHE A 147 -8.99 8.80 -7.36
C PHE A 147 -10.35 9.51 -7.29
N ASP A 148 -11.04 9.33 -6.19
CA ASP A 148 -12.32 9.93 -5.88
C ASP A 148 -12.31 10.37 -4.41
N HIS A 149 -13.30 11.16 -3.99
CA HIS A 149 -13.32 11.74 -2.66
C HIS A 149 -14.70 11.68 -2.01
N GLN A 150 -14.68 11.65 -0.68
CA GLN A 150 -15.90 11.72 0.13
C GLN A 150 -15.68 12.70 1.27
N LEU A 151 -16.66 13.60 1.48
CA LEU A 151 -16.60 14.59 2.56
C LEU A 151 -16.97 13.99 3.93
N GLY A 152 -17.85 12.99 3.94
CA GLY A 152 -18.20 12.21 5.14
C GLY A 152 -17.19 11.09 5.41
N SER A 153 -17.15 10.58 6.64
CA SER A 153 -16.30 9.45 7.00
C SER A 153 -16.46 8.29 6.03
N LEU A 154 -15.35 7.68 5.62
CA LEU A 154 -15.41 6.47 4.83
C LEU A 154 -15.95 5.35 5.73
N HIS A 155 -16.90 4.59 5.21
CA HIS A 155 -17.39 3.37 5.86
C HIS A 155 -16.37 2.27 5.59
N SER A 156 -15.31 2.24 6.40
CA SER A 156 -14.23 1.26 6.33
C SER A 156 -13.97 0.69 7.71
N PRO A 157 -13.73 -0.63 7.84
CA PRO A 157 -13.30 -1.23 9.09
C PRO A 157 -11.85 -0.85 9.46
N LEU A 158 -11.13 -0.19 8.56
CA LEU A 158 -9.74 0.19 8.73
C LEU A 158 -9.62 1.54 9.47
N PRO A 159 -8.56 1.74 10.28
CA PRO A 159 -8.32 2.98 11.01
C PRO A 159 -7.74 4.08 10.10
N ILE A 160 -8.17 4.15 8.85
CA ILE A 160 -7.68 5.10 7.84
C ILE A 160 -8.82 5.69 7.04
N GLN A 161 -8.60 6.89 6.51
CA GLN A 161 -9.54 7.63 5.68
C GLN A 161 -9.26 7.44 4.19
N LEU A 162 -8.95 6.19 3.83
CA LEU A 162 -8.60 5.73 2.49
C LEU A 162 -9.17 4.33 2.25
N THR A 163 -9.78 4.11 1.09
CA THR A 163 -10.16 2.77 0.60
C THR A 163 -9.76 2.64 -0.86
N ALA A 164 -9.36 1.44 -1.29
CA ALA A 164 -9.13 1.14 -2.70
C ALA A 164 -9.86 -0.16 -3.05
N VAL A 165 -10.31 -0.27 -4.31
CA VAL A 165 -10.97 -1.46 -4.84
C VAL A 165 -10.56 -1.65 -6.28
N THR A 166 -10.13 -2.86 -6.62
CA THR A 166 -9.81 -3.23 -8.00
C THR A 166 -11.03 -3.77 -8.76
N CYS A 167 -11.36 -3.13 -9.87
CA CYS A 167 -12.33 -3.58 -10.87
C CYS A 167 -11.59 -4.24 -12.04
N LEU A 168 -11.92 -5.49 -12.35
CA LEU A 168 -11.39 -6.18 -13.53
C LEU A 168 -12.40 -6.06 -14.68
N HIS A 169 -11.90 -5.78 -15.89
CA HIS A 169 -12.70 -5.69 -17.09
C HIS A 169 -12.18 -6.70 -18.12
N GLU A 170 -13.00 -7.70 -18.41
CA GLU A 170 -12.71 -8.85 -19.26
C GLU A 170 -13.81 -8.98 -20.33
N GLU A 171 -13.64 -8.32 -21.47
CA GLU A 171 -14.54 -8.50 -22.61
C GLU A 171 -13.97 -9.56 -23.58
N PRO A 172 -14.79 -10.45 -24.17
CA PRO A 172 -14.31 -11.44 -25.11
C PRO A 172 -13.60 -10.81 -26.31
N GLY A 173 -12.32 -11.11 -26.47
CA GLY A 173 -11.49 -10.61 -27.57
C GLY A 173 -10.70 -9.33 -27.25
N ASP A 174 -11.00 -8.68 -26.12
CA ASP A 174 -10.21 -7.55 -25.63
C ASP A 174 -9.08 -8.03 -24.71
N PRO A 175 -7.91 -7.38 -24.74
CA PRO A 175 -6.88 -7.62 -23.74
C PRO A 175 -7.40 -7.34 -22.32
N PRO A 176 -6.98 -8.14 -21.33
CA PRO A 176 -7.34 -7.93 -19.93
C PRO A 176 -7.04 -6.51 -19.47
N SER A 177 -7.94 -5.91 -18.70
CA SER A 177 -7.73 -4.58 -18.13
C SER A 177 -8.14 -4.52 -16.66
N ALA A 178 -7.58 -3.56 -15.93
CA ALA A 178 -7.84 -3.38 -14.52
C ALA A 178 -7.93 -1.89 -14.18
N ARG A 179 -8.90 -1.53 -13.33
CA ARG A 179 -9.03 -0.18 -12.78
C ARG A 179 -9.02 -0.25 -11.27
N VAL A 180 -8.15 0.52 -10.63
CA VAL A 180 -8.16 0.69 -9.18
C VAL A 180 -8.92 1.97 -8.83
N ASP A 181 -10.04 1.82 -8.12
CA ASP A 181 -10.85 2.94 -7.64
C ASP A 181 -10.42 3.27 -6.20
N VAL A 182 -9.72 4.39 -6.02
CA VAL A 182 -9.24 4.89 -4.72
C VAL A 182 -10.18 5.99 -4.23
N ARG A 183 -10.69 5.88 -3.01
CA ARG A 183 -11.49 6.93 -2.34
C ARG A 183 -10.76 7.44 -1.11
N VAL A 184 -10.65 8.76 -1.01
CA VAL A 184 -10.02 9.44 0.14
C VAL A 184 -11.01 10.40 0.80
N ASN A 185 -11.00 10.44 2.14
CA ASN A 185 -11.59 11.56 2.87
C ASN A 185 -10.47 12.54 3.25
N ALA A 186 -10.27 13.54 2.38
CA ALA A 186 -9.25 14.57 2.55
C ALA A 186 -9.46 15.44 3.80
N LYS A 187 -10.69 15.51 4.35
CA LYS A 187 -11.00 16.29 5.57
C LYS A 187 -10.45 15.61 6.82
N LEU A 188 -10.48 14.29 6.86
CA LEU A 188 -10.12 13.46 8.02
C LEU A 188 -8.79 12.70 7.86
N MET A 189 -8.08 12.86 6.73
CA MET A 189 -6.79 12.24 6.47
C MET A 189 -5.73 12.64 7.51
N ASP A 190 -5.23 11.68 8.28
CA ASP A 190 -4.18 11.83 9.29
C ASP A 190 -2.83 11.25 8.82
N GLU A 191 -1.81 11.27 9.67
CA GLU A 191 -0.49 10.70 9.35
C GLU A 191 -0.59 9.21 9.00
N LEU A 192 -1.38 8.46 9.77
CA LEU A 192 -1.59 7.04 9.53
C LEU A 192 -2.18 6.79 8.14
N THR A 193 -3.21 7.54 7.74
CA THR A 193 -3.80 7.46 6.40
C THR A 193 -2.80 7.83 5.32
N ALA A 194 -2.03 8.91 5.51
CA ALA A 194 -1.02 9.36 4.55
C ALA A 194 0.09 8.33 4.33
N PHE A 195 0.66 7.79 5.40
CA PHE A 195 1.76 6.84 5.33
C PHE A 195 1.32 5.43 4.91
N SER A 196 0.03 5.13 5.00
CA SER A 196 -0.53 3.84 4.53
C SER A 196 -0.79 3.81 3.03
N LEU A 197 -0.82 4.96 2.34
CA LEU A 197 -1.10 5.04 0.91
C LEU A 197 -0.26 4.06 0.07
N PRO A 198 1.07 3.95 0.25
CA PRO A 198 1.90 3.12 -0.61
C PRO A 198 1.58 1.63 -0.45
N TYR A 199 1.38 1.18 0.79
CA TYR A 199 0.96 -0.19 1.08
C TYR A 199 -0.44 -0.50 0.51
N VAL A 200 -1.40 0.42 0.62
CA VAL A 200 -2.74 0.23 0.06
C VAL A 200 -2.71 0.10 -1.47
N LEU A 201 -1.95 0.96 -2.17
CA LEU A 201 -1.81 0.87 -3.62
C LEU A 201 -1.10 -0.43 -4.04
N LEU A 202 -0.01 -0.78 -3.35
CA LEU A 202 0.72 -2.02 -3.63
C LEU A 202 -0.13 -3.26 -3.37
N HIS A 203 -0.98 -3.26 -2.34
CA HIS A 203 -1.95 -4.33 -2.08
C HIS A 203 -2.86 -4.55 -3.28
N GLU A 204 -3.49 -3.50 -3.82
CA GLU A 204 -4.37 -3.62 -4.98
C GLU A 204 -3.61 -4.19 -6.19
N CYS A 205 -2.40 -3.69 -6.44
CA CYS A 205 -1.59 -4.14 -7.56
C CYS A 205 -1.20 -5.62 -7.44
N VAL A 206 -0.62 -6.03 -6.30
CA VAL A 206 -0.10 -7.39 -6.07
C VAL A 206 -1.23 -8.40 -5.90
N CYS A 207 -2.30 -8.05 -5.18
CA CYS A 207 -3.36 -9.00 -4.85
C CYS A 207 -4.37 -9.15 -6.00
N HIS A 208 -4.71 -8.06 -6.69
CA HIS A 208 -5.86 -8.04 -7.59
C HIS A 208 -5.53 -7.69 -9.05
N VAL A 209 -4.76 -6.62 -9.30
CA VAL A 209 -4.47 -6.17 -10.67
C VAL A 209 -3.73 -7.25 -11.46
N PHE A 210 -2.68 -7.83 -10.87
CA PHE A 210 -1.88 -8.89 -11.48
C PHE A 210 -2.40 -10.31 -11.21
N GLN A 211 -3.58 -10.44 -10.61
CA GLN A 211 -4.25 -11.74 -10.53
C GLN A 211 -4.53 -12.25 -11.94
N GLY A 212 -4.22 -13.52 -12.19
CA GLY A 212 -4.42 -14.19 -13.48
C GLY A 212 -5.68 -15.06 -13.52
N PRO A 213 -5.91 -15.75 -14.65
CA PRO A 213 -5.01 -15.84 -15.81
C PRO A 213 -5.06 -14.61 -16.73
N TRP A 214 -3.93 -14.19 -17.31
CA TRP A 214 -3.83 -12.99 -18.17
C TRP A 214 -4.22 -13.21 -19.64
N GLN A 215 -4.81 -14.35 -19.98
CA GLN A 215 -5.31 -14.64 -21.33
C GLN A 215 -6.84 -14.54 -21.40
N GLY A 216 -7.47 -13.95 -20.38
CA GLY A 216 -8.91 -13.85 -20.24
C GLY A 216 -9.46 -14.76 -19.15
N GLY A 217 -10.68 -14.48 -18.71
CA GLY A 217 -11.37 -15.29 -17.69
C GLY A 217 -10.97 -14.95 -16.25
N ARG A 218 -10.35 -13.78 -16.03
CA ARG A 218 -10.12 -13.28 -14.68
C ARG A 218 -11.45 -12.97 -14.01
N THR A 219 -11.52 -13.25 -12.72
CA THR A 219 -12.67 -12.91 -11.89
C THR A 219 -12.19 -12.16 -10.67
N SER A 220 -12.86 -11.06 -10.34
CA SER A 220 -12.59 -10.35 -9.08
C SER A 220 -12.75 -11.33 -7.92
N ALA A 221 -11.78 -11.31 -7.01
CA ALA A 221 -11.86 -12.09 -5.79
C ALA A 221 -13.01 -11.57 -4.92
N ASP A 222 -13.65 -12.47 -4.17
CA ASP A 222 -14.61 -12.07 -3.16
C ASP A 222 -13.88 -11.33 -2.02
N PRO A 223 -14.44 -10.27 -1.41
CA PRO A 223 -13.83 -9.58 -0.26
C PRO A 223 -13.57 -10.47 0.97
N SER A 224 -14.13 -11.68 0.98
CA SER A 224 -13.88 -12.74 1.97
C SER A 224 -12.91 -13.84 1.50
N SER A 225 -12.27 -13.67 0.36
CA SER A 225 -11.27 -14.61 -0.15
C SER A 225 -10.12 -14.75 0.83
N ARG A 226 -9.86 -15.99 1.28
CA ARG A 226 -8.71 -16.30 2.15
C ARG A 226 -7.41 -16.09 1.39
N PHE A 227 -7.41 -16.35 0.09
CA PHE A 227 -6.25 -16.19 -0.76
C PHE A 227 -5.98 -14.73 -1.09
N ALA A 228 -6.87 -14.02 -1.79
CA ALA A 228 -6.58 -12.67 -2.25
C ALA A 228 -6.47 -11.67 -1.08
N GLU A 229 -7.41 -11.71 -0.14
CA GLU A 229 -7.52 -10.70 0.93
C GLU A 229 -6.79 -11.09 2.22
N GLY A 230 -6.15 -12.27 2.25
CA GLY A 230 -5.41 -12.76 3.41
C GLY A 230 -4.00 -13.22 3.04
N TRP A 231 -3.89 -14.26 2.21
CA TRP A 231 -2.59 -14.80 1.80
C TRP A 231 -1.78 -13.80 0.97
N MET A 232 -2.38 -13.23 -0.09
CA MET A 232 -1.71 -12.25 -0.95
C MET A 232 -1.55 -10.91 -0.24
N ASP A 233 -2.45 -10.54 0.68
CA ASP A 233 -2.25 -9.35 1.52
C ASP A 233 -0.96 -9.48 2.37
N TYR A 234 -0.69 -10.66 2.93
CA TYR A 234 0.58 -10.93 3.62
C TYR A 234 1.79 -10.84 2.68
N VAL A 235 1.65 -11.23 1.41
CA VAL A 235 2.70 -11.05 0.38
C VAL A 235 2.93 -9.57 0.10
N ALA A 236 1.88 -8.80 -0.18
CA ALA A 236 1.96 -7.36 -0.43
C ALA A 236 2.60 -6.62 0.74
N PHE A 237 2.21 -6.96 1.98
CA PHE A 237 2.82 -6.41 3.19
C PHE A 237 4.31 -6.76 3.31
N SER A 238 4.69 -8.01 3.05
CA SER A 238 6.09 -8.45 3.11
C SER A 238 6.96 -7.77 2.05
N VAL A 239 6.44 -7.61 0.83
CA VAL A 239 7.11 -6.90 -0.27
C VAL A 239 7.23 -5.42 0.06
N HIS A 240 6.19 -4.78 0.60
CA HIS A 240 6.23 -3.39 1.06
C HIS A 240 7.36 -3.16 2.07
N GLN A 241 7.50 -4.02 3.09
CA GLN A 241 8.61 -3.92 4.06
C GLN A 241 9.97 -4.05 3.40
N MET A 242 10.13 -4.99 2.45
CA MET A 242 11.38 -5.16 1.73
C MET A 242 11.75 -3.91 0.92
N LEU A 243 10.77 -3.31 0.24
CA LEU A 243 10.96 -2.10 -0.56
C LEU A 243 11.28 -0.89 0.34
N ALA A 244 10.56 -0.72 1.45
CA ALA A 244 10.79 0.35 2.42
C ALA A 244 12.23 0.32 2.96
N ARG A 245 12.78 -0.87 3.24
CA ARG A 245 14.18 -1.04 3.69
C ARG A 245 15.21 -0.85 2.60
N SER A 246 14.85 -1.09 1.35
CA SER A 246 15.77 -0.94 0.22
C SER A 246 15.92 0.52 -0.21
N ARG A 247 14.93 1.36 0.12
CA ARG A 247 14.90 2.78 -0.21
C ARG A 247 15.66 3.61 0.81
N HIS A 248 16.98 3.67 0.65
CA HIS A 248 17.82 4.64 1.34
C HIS A 248 18.38 5.63 0.30
N GLY A 249 17.90 6.89 0.32
CA GLY A 249 18.47 7.96 -0.49
C GLY A 249 17.44 8.70 -1.34
N GLY A 250 17.50 10.04 -1.28
CA GLY A 250 16.55 10.94 -1.91
C GLY A 250 16.66 10.94 -3.43
N SER A 251 15.61 10.46 -4.10
CA SER A 251 15.25 11.03 -5.39
C SER A 251 15.01 12.52 -5.16
N GLY A 252 15.60 13.38 -5.98
CA GLY A 252 15.34 14.82 -5.93
C GLY A 252 13.88 15.19 -6.24
N ASP A 253 13.12 14.24 -6.78
CA ASP A 253 11.72 14.41 -7.12
C ASP A 253 10.79 14.06 -5.94
N PRO A 254 9.68 14.81 -5.79
CA PRO A 254 8.66 14.54 -4.77
C PRO A 254 8.00 13.18 -5.03
N ASP A 255 7.95 12.35 -4.00
CA ASP A 255 7.45 10.98 -4.10
C ASP A 255 6.54 10.63 -2.91
N LEU A 256 5.25 10.45 -3.18
CA LEU A 256 4.27 10.10 -2.14
C LEU A 256 4.46 8.67 -1.63
N THR A 257 5.20 7.83 -2.35
CA THR A 257 5.53 6.46 -1.93
C THR A 257 6.75 6.37 -1.03
N MET A 258 7.46 7.47 -0.82
CA MET A 258 8.62 7.52 0.06
C MET A 258 8.34 8.37 1.28
N THR A 259 8.49 7.80 2.47
CA THR A 259 8.64 8.58 3.70
C THR A 259 10.11 8.74 4.03
N PRO A 260 10.53 9.93 4.49
CA PRO A 260 11.90 10.13 4.97
C PRO A 260 12.32 9.12 6.06
N ARG A 261 11.38 8.75 6.95
CA ARG A 261 11.56 7.69 7.95
C ARG A 261 10.87 6.40 7.50
N ALA A 262 11.63 5.45 6.96
CA ALA A 262 11.11 4.14 6.55
C ALA A 262 10.29 3.44 7.66
N ALA A 263 10.67 3.63 8.94
CA ALA A 263 9.94 3.07 10.08
C ALA A 263 8.49 3.59 10.19
N ALA A 264 8.19 4.85 9.81
CA ALA A 264 6.82 5.38 9.84
C ALA A 264 5.91 4.67 8.84
N GLN A 265 6.42 4.45 7.63
CA GLN A 265 5.74 3.66 6.61
C GLN A 265 5.54 2.21 7.03
N GLU A 266 6.56 1.59 7.63
CA GLU A 266 6.44 0.23 8.16
C GLU A 266 5.39 0.14 9.28
N GLU A 267 5.39 1.08 10.23
CA GLU A 267 4.42 1.17 11.33
C GLU A 267 2.98 1.38 10.81
N ALA A 268 2.80 2.27 9.84
CA ALA A 268 1.51 2.55 9.22
C ALA A 268 0.97 1.33 8.45
N ALA A 269 1.82 0.73 7.61
CA ALA A 269 1.47 -0.49 6.88
C ALA A 269 1.14 -1.65 7.82
N ASP A 270 1.91 -1.83 8.90
CA ASP A 270 1.66 -2.87 9.91
C ASP A 270 0.33 -2.65 10.64
N THR A 271 0.03 -1.40 11.00
CA THR A 271 -1.24 -1.02 11.62
C THR A 271 -2.42 -1.34 10.72
N VAL A 272 -2.37 -0.95 9.44
CA VAL A 272 -3.44 -1.22 8.47
C VAL A 272 -3.56 -2.70 8.16
N HIS A 273 -2.43 -3.40 7.94
CA HIS A 273 -2.41 -4.83 7.68
C HIS A 273 -3.07 -5.60 8.83
N LYS A 274 -2.66 -5.33 10.08
CA LYS A 274 -3.27 -5.95 11.28
C LYS A 274 -4.76 -5.62 11.40
N ALA A 275 -5.16 -4.40 11.11
CA ALA A 275 -6.57 -4.00 11.16
C ALA A 275 -7.44 -4.78 10.15
N ARG A 276 -6.92 -5.11 8.96
CA ARG A 276 -7.65 -5.89 7.93
C ARG A 276 -8.14 -7.25 8.42
N TYR A 277 -7.42 -7.90 9.33
CA TYR A 277 -7.80 -9.22 9.85
C TYR A 277 -8.05 -9.25 11.37
N ALA A 278 -8.07 -8.08 12.02
CA ALA A 278 -8.51 -7.95 13.39
C ALA A 278 -9.99 -8.34 13.51
N LYS A 279 -10.38 -8.92 14.65
CA LYS A 279 -11.77 -9.30 14.90
C LYS A 279 -12.67 -8.06 14.85
N ASN A 280 -13.57 -8.03 13.87
CA ASN A 280 -14.55 -6.96 13.70
C ASN A 280 -15.95 -7.54 13.53
N VAL A 281 -16.88 -7.24 14.44
CA VAL A 281 -18.24 -7.81 14.39
C VAL A 281 -19.07 -7.32 13.21
N GLU A 282 -18.71 -6.17 12.64
CA GLU A 282 -19.40 -5.56 11.50
C GLU A 282 -18.90 -6.11 10.16
N ASP A 283 -17.68 -6.65 10.13
CA ASP A 283 -17.05 -7.17 8.93
C ASP A 283 -17.01 -8.70 8.92
N ARG A 284 -18.02 -9.36 8.35
CA ARG A 284 -18.11 -10.83 8.36
C ARG A 284 -16.92 -11.54 7.69
N ALA A 285 -16.13 -10.84 6.87
CA ALA A 285 -15.00 -11.41 6.15
C ALA A 285 -13.69 -11.47 6.97
N TRP A 286 -13.60 -10.79 8.13
CA TRP A 286 -12.35 -10.72 8.93
C TRP A 286 -11.76 -12.11 9.23
N ALA A 287 -12.60 -13.09 9.55
CA ALA A 287 -12.15 -14.42 9.95
C ALA A 287 -11.50 -15.19 8.79
N GLN A 288 -11.96 -14.96 7.56
CA GLN A 288 -11.38 -15.59 6.37
C GLN A 288 -10.02 -14.96 6.04
N ARG A 289 -9.92 -13.63 6.12
CA ARG A 289 -8.64 -12.91 5.95
C ARG A 289 -7.62 -13.31 7.00
N ALA A 290 -8.02 -13.40 8.27
CA ALA A 290 -7.18 -13.87 9.36
C ALA A 290 -6.66 -15.31 9.14
N LEU A 291 -7.51 -16.19 8.62
CA LEU A 291 -7.11 -17.55 8.27
C LEU A 291 -6.07 -17.53 7.14
N GLY A 292 -6.28 -16.71 6.11
CA GLY A 292 -5.35 -16.52 5.00
C GLY A 292 -3.97 -16.04 5.43
N VAL A 293 -3.91 -14.95 6.22
CA VAL A 293 -2.66 -14.40 6.77
C VAL A 293 -1.93 -15.46 7.61
N ARG A 294 -2.65 -16.17 8.48
CA ARG A 294 -2.05 -17.24 9.31
C ARG A 294 -1.49 -18.39 8.45
N ALA A 295 -2.22 -18.80 7.41
CA ALA A 295 -1.77 -19.86 6.51
C ALA A 295 -0.50 -19.43 5.75
N ALA A 296 -0.45 -18.19 5.26
CA ALA A 296 0.72 -17.60 4.62
C ALA A 296 1.94 -17.58 5.55
N HIS A 297 1.76 -17.06 6.77
CA HIS A 297 2.81 -17.06 7.79
C HIS A 297 3.33 -18.46 8.10
N ASN A 298 2.42 -19.44 8.26
CA ASN A 298 2.79 -20.82 8.53
C ASN A 298 3.53 -21.47 7.35
N MET A 299 3.12 -21.18 6.11
CA MET A 299 3.82 -21.66 4.92
C MET A 299 5.24 -21.10 4.85
N ARG A 300 5.41 -19.78 5.05
CA ARG A 300 6.75 -19.17 5.11
C ARG A 300 7.61 -19.81 6.21
N SER A 301 7.05 -19.99 7.40
CA SER A 301 7.76 -20.64 8.52
C SER A 301 8.17 -22.09 8.21
N LEU A 302 7.39 -22.80 7.39
CA LEU A 302 7.77 -24.12 6.88
C LEU A 302 8.94 -24.00 5.90
N LEU A 303 8.88 -23.08 4.93
CA LEU A 303 9.93 -22.87 3.94
C LEU A 303 11.27 -22.50 4.59
N GLU A 304 11.27 -21.72 5.67
CA GLU A 304 12.47 -21.38 6.46
C GLU A 304 13.21 -22.62 7.01
N ARG A 305 12.49 -23.74 7.16
CA ARG A 305 13.03 -25.01 7.67
C ARG A 305 13.41 -26.00 6.57
N LEU A 306 13.06 -25.71 5.31
CA LEU A 306 13.37 -26.58 4.18
C LEU A 306 14.75 -26.23 3.59
N PRO A 307 15.63 -27.22 3.37
CA PRO A 307 16.94 -26.99 2.76
C PRO A 307 16.87 -26.27 1.41
N GLU A 308 15.84 -26.58 0.60
CA GLU A 308 15.65 -26.05 -0.75
C GLU A 308 15.38 -24.53 -0.77
N ALA A 309 14.77 -24.00 0.28
CA ALA A 309 14.41 -22.58 0.39
C ALA A 309 15.30 -21.82 1.40
N ARG A 310 16.25 -22.49 2.05
CA ARG A 310 17.02 -21.93 3.18
C ARG A 310 17.76 -20.63 2.87
N ALA A 311 18.23 -20.47 1.63
CA ALA A 311 18.97 -19.28 1.21
C ALA A 311 18.06 -18.04 1.13
N ASP A 312 16.82 -18.22 0.70
CA ASP A 312 15.84 -17.15 0.59
C ASP A 312 14.40 -17.69 0.78
N PRO A 313 13.98 -17.91 2.04
CA PRO A 313 12.64 -18.45 2.33
C PRO A 313 11.52 -17.48 1.94
N LEU A 314 11.77 -16.18 2.01
CA LEU A 314 10.81 -15.15 1.62
C LEU A 314 10.63 -15.16 0.11
N GLY A 315 11.72 -15.16 -0.68
CA GLY A 315 11.65 -15.25 -2.14
C GLY A 315 10.94 -16.51 -2.61
N ALA A 316 11.20 -17.67 -1.99
CA ALA A 316 10.49 -18.91 -2.30
C ALA A 316 8.99 -18.83 -1.98
N PHE A 317 8.61 -18.20 -0.85
CA PHE A 317 7.22 -17.96 -0.48
C PHE A 317 6.52 -17.03 -1.47
N VAL A 318 7.17 -15.92 -1.83
CA VAL A 318 6.64 -14.93 -2.77
C VAL A 318 6.49 -15.55 -4.16
N GLN A 319 7.49 -16.30 -4.64
CA GLN A 319 7.44 -17.03 -5.91
C GLN A 319 6.22 -17.95 -5.98
N LEU A 320 6.02 -18.80 -4.96
CA LEU A 320 4.83 -19.66 -4.87
C LEU A 320 3.54 -18.86 -4.96
N SER A 321 3.49 -17.75 -4.22
CA SER A 321 2.27 -16.96 -4.10
C SER A 321 1.92 -16.25 -5.41
N VAL A 322 2.89 -15.62 -6.08
CA VAL A 322 2.64 -14.94 -7.36
C VAL A 322 2.38 -15.93 -8.49
N HIS A 323 3.03 -17.11 -8.48
CA HIS A 323 2.73 -18.20 -9.41
C HIS A 323 1.28 -18.68 -9.23
N LEU A 324 0.85 -18.89 -7.98
CA LEU A 324 -0.54 -19.25 -7.68
C LEU A 324 -1.52 -18.14 -8.08
N ASN A 325 -1.19 -16.88 -7.84
CA ASN A 325 -2.04 -15.72 -8.17
C ASN A 325 -2.20 -15.53 -9.69
N ALA A 326 -1.14 -15.75 -10.48
CA ALA A 326 -1.16 -15.63 -11.94
C ALA A 326 -1.72 -16.88 -12.66
N SER A 327 -1.84 -18.01 -11.96
CA SER A 327 -2.24 -19.29 -12.56
C SER A 327 -3.71 -19.33 -13.02
N PRO A 328 -4.09 -20.30 -13.88
CA PRO A 328 -5.49 -20.55 -14.23
C PRO A 328 -6.32 -21.24 -13.12
N ILE A 329 -5.74 -21.50 -11.95
CA ILE A 329 -6.47 -22.07 -10.79
C ILE A 329 -7.46 -21.00 -10.31
N ASP A 330 -8.74 -21.35 -10.16
CA ASP A 330 -9.78 -20.39 -9.81
C ASP A 330 -9.72 -19.94 -8.33
N ASN A 331 -10.47 -18.87 -8.01
CA ASN A 331 -10.51 -18.29 -6.66
C ASN A 331 -10.98 -19.30 -5.59
N GLN A 332 -11.90 -20.20 -5.93
CA GLN A 332 -12.40 -21.22 -4.99
C GLN A 332 -11.31 -22.24 -4.65
N GLN A 333 -10.59 -22.73 -5.64
CA GLN A 333 -9.47 -23.65 -5.46
C GLN A 333 -8.32 -23.00 -4.70
N ARG A 334 -8.02 -21.73 -4.98
CA ARG A 334 -7.03 -20.94 -4.20
C ARG A 334 -7.45 -20.82 -2.73
N ASP A 335 -8.72 -20.53 -2.45
CA ASP A 335 -9.24 -20.45 -1.07
C ASP A 335 -9.23 -21.81 -0.35
N LEU A 336 -9.51 -22.89 -1.07
CA LEU A 336 -9.43 -24.25 -0.53
C LEU A 336 -7.97 -24.67 -0.29
N PHE A 337 -7.04 -24.28 -1.16
CA PHE A 337 -5.61 -24.46 -0.95
C PHE A 337 -5.17 -23.79 0.36
N VAL A 338 -5.54 -22.53 0.57
CA VAL A 338 -5.23 -21.79 1.80
C VAL A 338 -5.84 -22.48 3.04
N ALA A 339 -7.08 -22.97 2.95
CA ALA A 339 -7.69 -23.76 4.02
C ALA A 339 -6.94 -25.07 4.29
N GLY A 340 -6.48 -25.77 3.24
CA GLY A 340 -5.64 -26.96 3.31
C GLY A 340 -4.32 -26.70 4.01
N VAL A 341 -3.60 -25.64 3.62
CA VAL A 341 -2.37 -25.20 4.30
C VAL A 341 -2.64 -24.87 5.77
N SER A 342 -3.70 -24.12 6.08
CA SER A 342 -4.04 -23.80 7.47
C SER A 342 -4.31 -25.06 8.29
N LYS A 343 -5.07 -26.04 7.75
CA LYS A 343 -5.36 -27.31 8.43
C LYS A 343 -4.08 -28.11 8.68
N ALA A 344 -3.23 -28.22 7.65
CA ALA A 344 -1.97 -28.97 7.69
C ALA A 344 -0.90 -28.35 8.60
N THR A 345 -1.08 -27.10 9.07
CA THR A 345 -0.11 -26.40 9.93
C THR A 345 -0.66 -26.02 11.30
N LEU A 346 -1.97 -26.22 11.57
CA LEU A 346 -2.64 -25.71 12.78
C LEU A 346 -2.07 -26.25 14.10
N ARG A 347 -1.60 -27.50 14.12
CA ARG A 347 -1.10 -28.19 15.33
C ARG A 347 0.37 -28.62 15.17
N GLY A 348 1.12 -27.84 14.40
CA GLY A 348 2.41 -28.25 13.86
C GLY A 348 2.29 -28.67 12.39
N VAL A 349 3.44 -28.83 11.74
CA VAL A 349 3.50 -29.17 10.31
C VAL A 349 3.14 -30.65 10.13
N ASN A 350 2.08 -30.92 9.37
CA ASN A 350 1.76 -32.27 8.91
C ASN A 350 2.95 -32.82 8.11
N PRO A 351 3.53 -33.97 8.50
CA PRO A 351 4.68 -34.55 7.80
C PRO A 351 4.44 -34.83 6.31
N GLU A 352 3.19 -34.99 5.87
CA GLU A 352 2.82 -35.20 4.47
C GLU A 352 2.92 -33.92 3.62
N LEU A 353 2.81 -32.73 4.24
CA LEU A 353 2.96 -31.46 3.53
C LEU A 353 4.43 -31.21 3.12
N VAL A 354 5.38 -31.71 3.92
CA VAL A 354 6.83 -31.53 3.68
C VAL A 354 7.26 -32.08 2.31
N PRO A 355 7.05 -33.36 1.95
CA PRO A 355 7.46 -33.88 0.64
C PRO A 355 6.71 -33.21 -0.51
N VAL A 356 5.47 -32.77 -0.31
CA VAL A 356 4.69 -32.02 -1.30
C VAL A 356 5.37 -30.67 -1.60
N MET A 357 5.75 -29.92 -0.57
CA MET A 357 6.47 -28.65 -0.73
C MET A 357 7.86 -28.83 -1.35
N ARG A 358 8.64 -29.83 -0.93
CA ARG A 358 9.97 -30.11 -1.51
C ARG A 358 9.88 -30.44 -2.99
N ARG A 359 8.86 -31.22 -3.39
CA ARG A 359 8.58 -31.52 -4.80
C ARG A 359 8.25 -30.24 -5.57
N TYR A 360 7.38 -29.38 -5.04
CA TYR A 360 7.08 -28.09 -5.66
C TYR A 360 8.34 -27.23 -5.85
N LEU A 361 9.16 -27.06 -4.80
CA LEU A 361 10.39 -26.27 -4.87
C LEU A 361 11.41 -26.79 -5.90
N THR A 362 11.35 -28.09 -6.22
CA THR A 362 12.22 -28.71 -7.23
C THR A 362 11.63 -28.65 -8.64
N THR A 363 10.32 -28.89 -8.77
CA THR A 363 9.66 -29.13 -10.07
C THR A 363 8.86 -27.94 -10.57
N HIS A 364 8.51 -27.01 -9.69
CA HIS A 364 7.58 -25.90 -9.94
C HIS A 364 6.19 -26.35 -10.42
N ASP A 365 5.81 -27.62 -10.15
CA ASP A 365 4.49 -28.17 -10.49
C ASP A 365 3.41 -27.64 -9.54
N LEU A 366 2.83 -26.50 -9.90
CA LEU A 366 1.79 -25.83 -9.14
C LEU A 366 0.48 -26.64 -9.08
N HIS A 367 0.10 -27.32 -10.17
CA HIS A 367 -1.12 -28.13 -10.19
C HIS A 367 -0.99 -29.36 -9.29
N GLY A 368 0.16 -30.03 -9.34
CA GLY A 368 0.49 -31.11 -8.41
C GLY A 368 0.47 -30.64 -6.96
N LEU A 369 1.07 -29.47 -6.67
CA LEU A 369 1.04 -28.88 -5.33
C LEU A 369 -0.39 -28.68 -4.82
N VAL A 370 -1.22 -27.97 -5.58
CA VAL A 370 -2.60 -27.67 -5.17
C VAL A 370 -3.41 -28.95 -5.02
N GLY A 371 -3.32 -29.88 -5.97
CA GLY A 371 -4.02 -31.16 -5.91
C GLY A 371 -3.68 -31.98 -4.66
N GLU A 372 -2.40 -32.07 -4.30
CA GLU A 372 -1.96 -32.80 -3.09
C GLU A 372 -2.39 -32.08 -1.80
N VAL A 373 -2.28 -30.75 -1.72
CA VAL A 373 -2.74 -29.98 -0.54
C VAL A 373 -4.25 -30.13 -0.33
N LEU A 374 -5.05 -30.16 -1.40
CA LEU A 374 -6.50 -30.37 -1.31
C LEU A 374 -6.84 -31.77 -0.77
N LYS A 375 -6.07 -32.81 -1.11
CA LYS A 375 -6.26 -34.17 -0.55
C LYS A 375 -5.98 -34.22 0.95
N LEU A 376 -5.09 -33.38 1.48
CA LEU A 376 -4.86 -33.27 2.93
C LEU A 376 -6.03 -32.57 3.65
N PHE A 377 -6.81 -31.78 2.90
CA PHE A 377 -7.95 -31.05 3.44
C PHE A 377 -9.21 -31.90 3.57
N THR A 378 -9.46 -32.77 2.59
CA THR A 378 -10.50 -33.82 2.67
C THR A 378 -10.14 -34.86 3.72
#